data_AF-A0A357F391-F1
#
_entry.id   AF-A0A357F391-F1
#
_cell.length_a   1.000
_cell.length_b   1.000
_cell.length_c   1.000
_cell.angle_alpha   90.00
_cell.angle_beta   90.00
_cell.angle_gamma   90.00
#
_symmetry.space_group_name_H-M   'P 1'
#
loop_
_entity.id
_entity.type
_entity.pdbx_description
1 polymer ?
#
loop_
_entity_poly.entity_id
_entity_poly.type
_entity_poly.pdbx_seq_one_letter_code
_entity_poly.pdbx_strand_id
1 'polypeptide(L)'
;MRRINYFTAIIISVAALAVSAMAQSPTPTQQPATPAQTLSGKIGWIDTGEFALEKTGITRFISAFKKIGEEVKPLETELLGLQNKMQAIADEIKKLQNTPPNVPIPNKLIATKREEGEQAQREYEFK
;
A
#
# COMPACT_ATOMS: atom_id res chain seq x y z
N MET A 1 25.54 30.70 30.84
CA MET A 1 24.64 31.78 30.37
C MET A 1 23.44 31.07 29.74
N ARG A 2 22.21 31.13 30.31
CA ARG A 2 21.08 32.03 29.93
C ARG A 2 20.95 32.16 28.38
N ARG A 3 19.83 32.00 27.66
CA ARG A 3 18.39 31.79 27.88
C ARG A 3 17.71 31.80 26.46
N ILE A 4 16.57 31.09 26.31
CA ILE A 4 15.36 31.46 25.52
C ILE A 4 15.30 31.23 23.98
N ASN A 5 14.15 30.64 23.61
CA ASN A 5 13.55 30.24 22.33
C ASN A 5 13.30 31.38 21.32
N TYR A 6 13.20 31.02 20.03
CA TYR A 6 12.29 31.68 19.07
C TYR A 6 11.53 30.65 18.22
N PHE A 7 10.40 30.20 18.78
CA PHE A 7 9.22 29.76 18.03
C PHE A 7 8.53 31.05 17.58
N THR A 8 8.51 31.42 16.28
CA THR A 8 7.39 32.20 15.70
C THR A 8 7.51 32.43 14.19
N ALA A 9 6.43 32.04 13.50
CA ALA A 9 5.76 32.73 12.41
C ALA A 9 6.56 33.12 11.16
N ILE A 10 6.14 32.57 10.01
CA ILE A 10 5.68 33.35 8.85
C ILE A 10 4.69 32.46 8.06
N ILE A 11 3.40 32.74 8.22
CA ILE A 11 2.34 32.37 7.29
C ILE A 11 2.29 33.52 6.28
N ILE A 12 2.58 33.28 5.01
CA ILE A 12 2.27 34.23 3.94
C ILE A 12 1.15 33.65 3.10
N SER A 13 -0.05 34.14 3.40
CA SER A 13 -1.21 34.14 2.53
C SER A 13 -0.91 34.95 1.27
N VAL A 14 -1.05 34.34 0.09
CA VAL A 14 -1.24 35.06 -1.17
C VAL A 14 -2.61 34.70 -1.70
N ALA A 15 -3.59 35.52 -1.32
CA ALA A 15 -4.87 35.63 -2.00
C ALA A 15 -4.85 36.95 -2.75
N ALA A 16 -4.74 36.91 -4.08
CA ALA A 16 -5.19 37.98 -4.98
C ALA A 16 -4.95 37.54 -6.41
N LEU A 17 -6.03 37.22 -7.14
CA LEU A 17 -6.21 37.45 -8.57
C LEU A 17 -7.63 37.01 -8.94
N ALA A 18 -8.63 37.69 -8.37
CA ALA A 18 -10.02 37.64 -8.84
C ALA A 18 -10.26 38.90 -9.68
N VAL A 19 -10.25 38.76 -10.99
CA VAL A 19 -10.55 39.83 -11.95
C VAL A 19 -12.02 39.72 -12.38
N SER A 20 -12.79 40.72 -11.95
CA SER A 20 -13.88 41.39 -12.66
C SER A 20 -15.00 40.56 -13.32
N ALA A 21 -16.11 40.40 -12.60
CA ALA A 21 -17.44 40.32 -13.19
C ALA A 21 -18.43 41.14 -12.33
N MET A 22 -18.35 42.46 -12.48
CA MET A 22 -19.29 43.41 -11.85
C MET A 22 -20.37 43.77 -12.87
N ALA A 23 -21.44 42.97 -12.93
CA ALA A 23 -22.68 43.36 -13.59
C ALA A 23 -23.81 42.44 -13.11
N GLN A 24 -24.47 42.84 -12.03
CA GLN A 24 -25.91 42.68 -11.74
C GLN A 24 -26.09 42.87 -10.23
N SER A 25 -26.64 44.01 -9.86
CA SER A 25 -27.11 44.28 -8.51
C SER A 25 -28.57 43.82 -8.42
N PRO A 26 -28.91 42.70 -7.76
CA PRO A 26 -30.24 42.50 -7.25
C PRO A 26 -30.38 43.27 -5.93
N THR A 27 -31.38 44.13 -5.87
CA THR A 27 -31.89 44.82 -4.69
C THR A 27 -31.93 43.89 -3.45
N PRO A 28 -31.47 44.31 -2.27
CA PRO A 28 -31.58 43.50 -1.06
C PRO A 28 -33.04 43.47 -0.59
N THR A 29 -33.78 42.43 -0.96
CA THR A 29 -34.96 42.02 -0.22
C THR A 29 -34.51 41.40 1.10
N GLN A 30 -34.98 41.94 2.22
CA GLN A 30 -34.78 41.36 3.55
C GLN A 30 -35.32 39.92 3.56
N GLN A 31 -34.41 38.96 3.71
CA GLN A 31 -34.77 37.56 3.92
C GLN A 31 -35.33 37.42 5.35
N PRO A 32 -36.51 36.78 5.54
CA PRO A 32 -37.01 36.48 6.87
C PRO A 32 -36.00 35.63 7.64
N ALA A 33 -35.71 36.01 8.89
CA ALA A 33 -34.84 35.24 9.77
C ALA A 33 -35.39 33.81 9.92
N THR A 34 -34.61 32.83 9.46
CA THR A 34 -34.91 31.41 9.67
C THR A 34 -34.72 31.11 11.17
N PRO A 35 -35.66 30.43 11.85
CA PRO A 35 -35.47 30.04 13.24
C PRO A 35 -34.21 29.19 13.38
N ALA A 36 -33.39 29.47 14.39
CA ALA A 36 -32.22 28.67 14.71
C ALA A 36 -32.64 27.21 14.96
N GLN A 37 -32.28 26.32 14.04
CA GLN A 37 -32.40 24.88 14.27
C GLN A 37 -31.46 24.51 15.42
N THR A 38 -32.05 24.16 16.56
CA THR A 38 -31.36 23.43 17.62
C THR A 38 -30.75 22.17 17.01
N LEU A 39 -29.41 22.15 16.89
CA LEU A 39 -28.63 20.97 16.52
C LEU A 39 -28.77 19.94 17.64
N SER A 40 -29.85 19.16 17.59
CA SER A 40 -29.92 17.88 18.30
C SER A 40 -28.85 16.98 17.66
N GLY A 41 -27.69 16.89 18.30
CA GLY A 41 -26.54 16.14 17.79
C GLY A 41 -26.90 14.67 17.56
N LYS A 42 -27.13 14.29 16.30
CA LYS A 42 -27.22 12.90 15.87
C LYS A 42 -25.80 12.42 15.60
N ILE A 43 -25.34 11.45 16.39
CA ILE A 43 -24.07 10.75 16.13
C ILE A 43 -24.38 9.64 15.12
N GLY A 44 -23.71 9.68 13.95
CA GLY A 44 -23.76 8.60 12.96
C GLY A 44 -22.56 7.68 13.09
N TRP A 45 -22.77 6.37 12.96
CA TRP A 45 -21.70 5.39 12.79
C TRP A 45 -21.53 5.08 11.30
N ILE A 46 -20.28 5.02 10.84
CA ILE A 46 -19.94 4.68 9.46
C ILE A 46 -19.14 3.38 9.48
N ASP A 47 -19.63 2.36 8.79
CA ASP A 47 -18.87 1.13 8.53
C ASP A 47 -18.01 1.33 7.28
N THR A 48 -16.70 1.42 7.48
CA THR A 48 -15.73 1.59 6.38
C THR A 48 -15.42 0.28 5.66
N GLY A 49 -15.82 -0.89 6.19
CA GLY A 49 -15.66 -2.18 5.54
C GLY A 49 -16.48 -2.29 4.24
N GLU A 50 -17.64 -1.64 4.21
CA GLU A 50 -18.51 -1.57 3.03
C GLU A 50 -17.85 -0.84 1.85
N PHE A 51 -16.85 0.01 2.09
CA PHE A 51 -16.20 0.79 1.02
C PHE A 51 -15.44 -0.07 0.02
N ALA A 52 -15.03 -1.28 0.43
CA ALA A 52 -14.31 -2.24 -0.39
C ALA A 52 -15.22 -3.13 -1.26
N LEU A 53 -16.54 -3.11 -1.03
CA LEU A 53 -17.47 -3.98 -1.73
C LEU A 53 -17.73 -3.50 -3.16
N GLU A 54 -17.58 -4.37 -4.15
CA GLU A 54 -17.66 -3.99 -5.56
C GLU A 54 -18.98 -3.31 -5.98
N LYS A 55 -20.09 -3.64 -5.32
CA LYS A 55 -21.43 -3.17 -5.69
C LYS A 55 -21.91 -1.96 -4.91
N THR A 56 -21.56 -1.87 -3.63
CA THR A 56 -22.06 -0.85 -2.69
C THR A 56 -20.97 0.10 -2.20
N GLY A 57 -19.70 -0.22 -2.46
CA GLY A 57 -18.55 0.54 -2.00
C GLY A 57 -18.19 1.74 -2.88
N ILE A 58 -17.06 2.36 -2.54
CA ILE A 58 -16.61 3.59 -3.19
C ILE A 58 -15.84 3.22 -4.45
N THR A 59 -16.38 3.55 -5.63
CA THR A 59 -15.79 3.17 -6.92
C THR A 59 -14.31 3.53 -7.06
N ARG A 60 -13.91 4.72 -6.57
CA ARG A 60 -12.50 5.17 -6.58
C ARG A 60 -11.60 4.33 -5.67
N PHE A 61 -12.11 3.93 -4.51
CA PHE A 61 -11.40 3.06 -3.58
C PHE A 61 -11.23 1.67 -4.19
N ILE A 62 -12.31 1.10 -4.74
CA ILE A 62 -12.29 -0.21 -5.38
C ILE A 62 -11.33 -0.22 -6.58
N SER A 63 -11.33 0.82 -7.42
CA SER A 63 -10.41 0.90 -8.55
C SER A 63 -8.95 0.99 -8.10
N ALA A 64 -8.66 1.74 -7.04
CA ALA A 64 -7.31 1.83 -6.48
C ALA A 64 -6.87 0.49 -5.86
N PHE A 65 -7.77 -0.17 -5.14
CA PHE A 65 -7.52 -1.47 -4.52
C PHE A 65 -7.25 -2.55 -5.58
N LYS A 66 -8.03 -2.59 -6.66
CA LYS A 66 -7.81 -3.50 -7.79
C LYS A 66 -6.47 -3.27 -8.47
N LYS A 67 -6.10 -2.00 -8.70
CA LYS A 67 -4.82 -1.64 -9.29
C LYS A 67 -3.64 -2.14 -8.46
N ILE A 68 -3.71 -1.97 -7.14
CA ILE A 68 -2.70 -2.53 -6.21
C ILE A 68 -2.68 -4.06 -6.33
N GLY A 69 -3.84 -4.72 -6.35
CA GLY A 69 -3.92 -6.16 -6.53
C GLY A 69 -3.30 -6.65 -7.85
N GLU A 70 -3.45 -5.88 -8.94
CA GLU A 70 -2.81 -6.18 -10.23
C GLU A 70 -1.29 -6.02 -10.18
N GLU A 71 -0.78 -5.04 -9.43
CA GLU A 71 0.66 -4.82 -9.23
C GLU A 71 1.30 -5.89 -8.32
N VAL A 72 0.55 -6.43 -7.35
CA VAL A 72 1.05 -7.43 -6.37
C VAL A 72 0.95 -8.87 -6.89
N LYS A 73 -0.02 -9.18 -7.76
CA LYS A 73 -0.15 -10.51 -8.40
C LYS A 73 1.13 -11.09 -9.04
N PRO A 74 1.91 -10.34 -9.85
CA PRO A 74 3.14 -10.87 -10.41
C PRO A 74 4.18 -11.16 -9.31
N LEU A 75 4.26 -10.33 -8.27
CA LEU A 75 5.14 -10.57 -7.11
C LEU A 75 4.76 -11.85 -6.36
N GLU A 76 3.46 -12.08 -6.11
CA GLU A 76 2.98 -13.33 -5.50
C GLU A 76 3.32 -14.56 -6.35
N THR A 77 3.17 -14.44 -7.67
CA THR A 77 3.49 -15.53 -8.62
C THR A 77 4.98 -15.83 -8.60
N GLU A 78 5.83 -14.81 -8.56
CA GLU A 78 7.28 -14.97 -8.47
C GLU A 78 7.70 -15.58 -7.13
N LEU A 79 7.14 -15.12 -6.01
CA LEU A 79 7.39 -15.66 -4.67
C LEU A 79 7.03 -17.15 -4.58
N LEU A 80 5.86 -17.54 -5.10
CA LEU A 80 5.45 -18.95 -5.21
C LEU A 80 6.42 -19.74 -6.10
N GLY A 81 6.89 -19.15 -7.20
CA GLY A 81 7.90 -19.75 -8.08
C GLY A 81 9.23 -20.01 -7.35
N LEU A 82 9.71 -19.04 -6.58
CA LEU A 82 10.94 -19.18 -5.78
C LEU A 82 10.78 -20.24 -4.69
N GLN A 83 9.65 -20.26 -3.99
CA GLN A 83 9.34 -21.29 -3.00
C GLN A 83 9.39 -22.70 -3.61
N ASN A 84 8.79 -22.89 -4.78
CA ASN A 84 8.83 -24.18 -5.48
C ASN A 84 10.26 -24.58 -5.89
N LYS A 85 11.08 -23.62 -6.34
CA LYS A 85 12.50 -23.86 -6.64
C LYS A 85 13.28 -24.27 -5.41
N MET A 86 13.09 -23.58 -4.29
CA MET A 86 13.74 -23.91 -3.01
C MET A 86 13.37 -25.32 -2.54
N GLN A 87 12.08 -25.70 -2.64
CA GLN A 87 11.62 -27.04 -2.29
C GLN A 87 12.25 -28.11 -3.20
N ALA A 88 12.32 -27.86 -4.52
CA ALA A 88 12.95 -28.78 -5.46
C ALA A 88 14.46 -28.97 -5.17
N ILE A 89 15.19 -27.89 -4.89
CA ILE A 89 16.61 -27.95 -4.51
C ILE A 89 16.80 -28.73 -3.20
N ALA A 90 15.93 -28.49 -2.20
CA ALA A 90 15.98 -29.22 -0.94
C ALA A 90 15.75 -30.74 -1.14
N ASP A 91 14.79 -31.11 -1.98
CA ASP A 91 14.51 -32.51 -2.31
C ASP A 91 15.65 -33.17 -3.10
N GLU A 92 16.28 -32.44 -4.02
CA GLU A 92 17.48 -32.90 -4.74
C GLU A 92 18.65 -33.13 -3.79
N ILE A 93 18.93 -32.19 -2.88
CA ILE A 93 19.98 -32.33 -1.87
C ILE A 93 19.70 -33.55 -0.98
N LYS A 94 18.45 -33.74 -0.54
CA LYS A 94 18.06 -34.90 0.26
C LYS A 94 18.21 -36.22 -0.50
N LYS A 95 17.88 -36.26 -1.79
CA LYS A 95 18.11 -37.44 -2.65
C LYS A 95 19.59 -37.76 -2.79
N LEU A 96 20.43 -36.75 -3.04
CA LEU A 96 21.88 -36.91 -3.12
C LEU A 96 22.46 -37.41 -1.77
N GLN A 97 22.02 -36.85 -0.64
CA GLN A 97 22.49 -37.30 0.68
C GLN A 97 22.08 -38.74 1.03
N ASN A 98 20.95 -39.22 0.53
CA ASN A 98 20.46 -40.58 0.78
C ASN A 98 20.91 -41.60 -0.30
N THR A 99 21.79 -41.19 -1.23
CA THR A 99 22.30 -42.11 -2.24
C THR A 99 23.31 -43.08 -1.57
N PRO A 100 23.18 -44.40 -1.79
CA PRO A 100 24.06 -45.38 -1.16
C PRO A 100 25.53 -45.14 -1.49
N PRO A 101 26.47 -45.50 -0.59
CA PRO A 101 27.91 -45.15 -0.67
C PRO A 101 28.65 -45.72 -1.89
N ASN A 102 27.99 -46.52 -2.73
CA ASN A 102 28.55 -47.14 -3.92
C ASN A 102 28.34 -46.33 -5.22
N VAL A 103 27.73 -45.14 -5.14
CA VAL A 103 27.57 -44.22 -6.27
C VAL A 103 28.47 -43.00 -6.05
N PRO A 104 29.45 -42.73 -6.91
CA PRO A 104 30.28 -41.54 -6.79
C PRO A 104 29.42 -40.28 -6.98
N ILE A 105 29.08 -39.60 -5.89
CA ILE A 105 28.47 -38.28 -5.96
C ILE A 105 29.61 -37.27 -6.07
N PRO A 106 29.73 -36.53 -7.17
CA PRO A 106 30.72 -35.46 -7.25
C PRO A 106 30.36 -34.41 -6.20
N ASN A 107 31.19 -34.27 -5.16
CA ASN A 107 31.02 -33.29 -4.06
C ASN A 107 30.75 -31.86 -4.57
N LYS A 108 31.26 -31.53 -5.76
CA LYS A 108 31.03 -30.27 -6.46
C LYS A 108 29.54 -30.03 -6.79
N LEU A 109 28.78 -31.08 -7.11
CA LEU A 109 27.37 -30.98 -7.47
C LEU A 109 26.49 -30.63 -6.27
N ILE A 110 26.78 -31.20 -5.10
CA ILE A 110 26.10 -30.85 -3.84
C ILE A 110 26.43 -29.41 -3.43
N ALA A 111 27.68 -28.99 -3.59
CA ALA A 111 28.09 -27.62 -3.31
C ALA A 111 27.38 -26.61 -4.24
N THR A 112 27.32 -26.87 -5.55
CA THR A 112 26.59 -26.03 -6.51
C THR A 112 25.09 -25.94 -6.17
N LYS A 113 24.46 -27.06 -5.80
CA LYS A 113 23.03 -27.07 -5.42
C LYS A 113 22.75 -26.29 -4.13
N ARG A 114 23.67 -26.33 -3.17
CA ARG A 114 23.58 -25.50 -1.96
C ARG A 114 23.69 -24.01 -2.29
N GLU A 115 24.64 -23.65 -3.14
CA GLU A 115 24.86 -22.26 -3.55
C GLU A 115 23.66 -21.71 -4.33
N GLU A 116 23.06 -22.51 -5.23
CA GLU A 116 21.80 -22.19 -5.92
C GLU A 116 20.63 -22.00 -4.93
N GLY A 117 20.54 -22.84 -3.90
CA GLY A 117 19.51 -22.73 -2.86
C GLY A 117 19.67 -21.46 -2.01
N GLU A 118 20.90 -21.15 -1.58
CA GLU A 118 21.20 -19.94 -0.83
C GLU A 118 20.95 -18.67 -1.66
N GLN A 119 21.25 -18.71 -2.96
CA GLN A 119 20.92 -17.62 -3.86
C GLN A 119 19.41 -17.42 -3.99
N ALA A 120 18.65 -18.50 -4.21
CA ALA A 120 17.19 -18.44 -4.27
C ALA A 120 16.58 -17.93 -2.95
N GLN A 121 17.17 -18.29 -1.80
CA GLN A 121 16.74 -17.80 -0.50
C GLN A 121 16.99 -16.29 -0.33
N ARG A 122 18.16 -15.79 -0.76
CA ARG A 122 18.42 -14.35 -0.78
C ARG A 122 17.46 -13.62 -1.70
N GLU A 123 17.22 -14.15 -2.89
CA GLU A 123 16.25 -13.56 -3.82
C GLU A 123 14.82 -13.56 -3.26
N TYR A 124 14.45 -14.55 -2.43
CA TYR A 124 13.17 -14.57 -1.72
C TYR A 124 13.12 -13.55 -0.57
N GLU A 125 14.20 -13.39 0.19
CA GLU A 125 14.29 -12.46 1.33
C GLU A 125 14.40 -10.98 0.92
N PHE A 126 14.95 -10.69 -0.27
CA PHE A 126 15.20 -9.31 -0.76
C PHE A 126 14.28 -8.87 -1.92
N LYS A 127 13.29 -9.68 -2.32
CA LYS A 127 12.22 -9.28 -3.25
C LYS A 127 11.06 -8.62 -2.51
#